data_AF-W7AI71-F1
#
_entry.id   AF-W7AI71-F1
#
_cell.length_a   1.000
_cell.length_b   1.000
_cell.length_c   1.000
_cell.angle_alpha   90.00
_cell.angle_beta   90.00
_cell.angle_gamma   90.00
#
_symmetry.space_group_name_H-M   'P 1'
#
loop_
_entity.id
_entity.type
_entity.pdbx_description
1 polymer ?
#
loop_
_entity_poly.entity_id
_entity_poly.type
_entity_poly.pdbx_seq_one_letter_code
_entity_poly.pdbx_strand_id
1 'polypeptide(L)'
;MIEYYEGFINYIKNYWNINMFSANDTSHLEIEEQISKMIKDPNLIPNDKKIVELYCEKKISKSMLIKYLERHEKTLLRGKIHLMILLLSPIWICYMLYISKTYSTKIITSIALACIFFNSFASFLLHNFEWTPKYYFLVEKLDHIGIFLMISGSGFPVAALLFNNIKLLFYIIMHSLSSLLGILCICCSYFSTGNRAKRAFTYVIAGFLHAVFFKDYIILLYTKELIFLVMIAALYVLGAVVYSLKKPNIISGMPYFFIIHFDLYLCEAIHLYFHLFHNDIHNINVFY
;
A
#
# COMPACT_ATOMS: atom_id res chain seq x y z
N MET A 1 -3.71 -22.62 27.28
CA MET A 1 -4.04 -21.52 26.34
C MET A 1 -2.99 -20.41 26.36
N ILE A 2 -2.49 -20.00 27.55
CA ILE A 2 -1.43 -18.97 27.71
C ILE A 2 -0.06 -19.46 27.20
N GLU A 3 0.33 -20.71 27.46
CA GLU A 3 1.62 -21.27 26.98
C GLU A 3 1.71 -21.38 25.45
N TYR A 4 0.59 -21.61 24.76
CA TYR A 4 0.55 -21.67 23.29
C TYR A 4 0.74 -20.28 22.67
N TYR A 5 0.23 -19.25 23.35
CA TYR A 5 0.36 -17.85 22.95
C TYR A 5 1.78 -17.34 23.18
N GLU A 6 2.37 -17.66 24.35
CA GLU A 6 3.77 -17.40 24.67
C GLU A 6 4.72 -18.08 23.67
N GLY A 7 4.44 -19.35 23.31
CA GLY A 7 5.19 -20.10 22.30
C GLY A 7 5.10 -19.50 20.90
N PHE A 8 3.92 -19.06 20.47
CA PHE A 8 3.72 -18.38 19.18
C PHE A 8 4.40 -17.00 19.14
N ILE A 9 4.31 -16.23 20.23
CA ILE A 9 4.97 -14.93 20.35
C ILE A 9 6.50 -15.10 20.37
N ASN A 10 7.04 -16.06 21.11
CA ASN A 10 8.49 -16.34 21.10
C ASN A 10 8.96 -16.93 19.77
N TYR A 11 8.14 -17.73 19.09
CA TYR A 11 8.44 -18.22 17.74
C TYR A 11 8.51 -17.07 16.74
N ILE A 12 7.54 -16.13 16.76
CA ILE A 12 7.57 -14.91 15.95
C ILE A 12 8.80 -14.07 16.31
N LYS A 13 9.10 -13.89 17.60
CA LYS A 13 10.23 -13.08 18.07
C LYS A 13 11.59 -13.67 17.68
N ASN A 14 11.76 -14.99 17.77
CA ASN A 14 12.96 -15.70 17.33
C ASN A 14 13.07 -15.77 15.81
N TYR A 15 11.99 -16.01 15.09
CA TYR A 15 11.98 -15.97 13.62
C TYR A 15 12.28 -14.55 13.09
N TRP A 16 11.78 -13.53 13.78
CA TRP A 16 12.08 -12.11 13.51
C TRP A 16 13.53 -11.73 13.81
N ASN A 17 14.16 -12.32 14.83
CA ASN A 17 15.55 -12.03 15.18
C ASN A 17 16.57 -12.82 14.34
N ILE A 18 16.25 -14.05 13.93
CA ILE A 18 17.28 -15.00 13.47
C ILE A 18 17.37 -15.12 11.94
N ASN A 19 16.30 -14.92 11.15
CA ASN A 19 16.36 -15.28 9.72
C ASN A 19 15.78 -14.27 8.70
N MET A 20 15.20 -13.15 9.11
CA MET A 20 14.61 -12.17 8.15
C MET A 20 15.46 -10.90 7.96
N PHE A 21 16.56 -10.77 8.71
CA PHE A 21 17.42 -9.58 8.74
C PHE A 21 18.89 -9.81 8.39
N SER A 22 19.34 -11.05 8.14
CA SER A 22 20.64 -11.28 7.49
C SER A 22 20.49 -11.11 5.97
N ALA A 23 20.10 -9.92 5.53
CA ALA A 23 20.47 -9.50 4.19
C ALA A 23 22.01 -9.41 4.20
N ASN A 24 22.67 -10.45 3.68
CA ASN A 24 24.11 -10.65 3.50
C ASN A 24 25.03 -9.53 4.02
N ASP A 25 26.04 -9.88 4.82
CA ASP A 25 27.14 -9.00 5.26
C ASP A 25 27.77 -8.18 4.12
N THR A 26 27.72 -8.65 2.88
CA THR A 26 28.15 -7.91 1.67
C THR A 26 27.32 -6.65 1.37
N SER A 27 26.01 -6.65 1.65
CA SER A 27 25.14 -5.48 1.42
C SER A 27 25.41 -4.35 2.42
N HIS A 28 25.76 -4.69 3.65
CA HIS A 28 26.05 -3.69 4.69
C HIS A 28 27.38 -2.98 4.44
N LEU A 29 28.38 -3.71 3.92
CA LEU A 29 29.67 -3.17 3.49
C LEU A 29 29.53 -2.24 2.27
N GLU A 30 28.75 -2.63 1.25
CA GLU A 30 28.48 -1.78 0.08
C GLU A 30 27.78 -0.46 0.47
N ILE A 31 26.82 -0.52 1.41
CA ILE A 31 26.10 0.65 1.90
C ILE A 31 27.05 1.61 2.65
N GLU A 32 27.95 1.09 3.48
CA GLU A 32 28.92 1.93 4.19
C GLU A 32 29.93 2.57 3.26
N GLU A 33 30.36 1.85 2.23
CA GLU A 33 31.23 2.39 1.19
C GLU A 33 30.53 3.50 0.39
N GLN A 34 29.25 3.32 0.03
CA GLN A 34 28.44 4.35 -0.63
C GLN A 34 28.28 5.61 0.24
N ILE A 35 27.94 5.46 1.52
CA ILE A 35 27.83 6.59 2.45
C ILE A 35 29.17 7.33 2.57
N SER A 36 30.28 6.58 2.68
CA SER A 36 31.63 7.15 2.78
C SER A 36 32.03 7.93 1.52
N LYS A 37 31.73 7.39 0.33
CA LYS A 37 31.96 8.07 -0.96
C LYS A 37 31.16 9.36 -1.05
N MET A 38 29.89 9.32 -0.67
CA MET A 38 29.01 10.48 -0.71
C MET A 38 29.49 11.59 0.23
N ILE A 39 29.86 11.26 1.47
CA ILE A 39 30.37 12.25 2.44
C ILE A 39 31.63 12.95 1.92
N LYS A 40 32.46 12.25 1.14
CA LYS A 40 33.72 12.77 0.58
C LYS A 40 33.55 13.48 -0.76
N ASP A 41 32.37 13.43 -1.38
CA ASP A 41 32.13 14.02 -2.69
C ASP A 41 31.91 15.54 -2.57
N PRO A 42 32.80 16.37 -3.13
CA PRO A 42 32.66 17.83 -3.07
C PRO A 42 31.56 18.37 -4.01
N ASN A 43 31.08 17.56 -4.97
CA ASN A 43 30.18 17.99 -6.05
C ASN A 43 28.72 17.51 -5.86
N LEU A 44 28.30 17.26 -4.62
CA LEU A 44 26.93 16.85 -4.33
C LEU A 44 25.89 17.91 -4.75
N ILE A 45 24.76 17.42 -5.25
CA ILE A 45 23.56 18.23 -5.52
C ILE A 45 23.11 18.90 -4.19
N PRO A 46 22.57 20.13 -4.19
CA PRO A 46 22.27 20.86 -2.96
C PRO A 46 21.44 20.10 -1.91
N ASN A 47 20.47 19.29 -2.36
CA ASN A 47 19.64 18.47 -1.46
C ASN A 47 20.42 17.28 -0.87
N ASP A 48 21.31 16.68 -1.63
CA ASP A 48 22.20 15.60 -1.20
C ASP A 48 23.27 16.09 -0.22
N LYS A 49 23.78 17.30 -0.41
CA LYS A 49 24.64 17.94 0.59
C LYS A 49 23.89 18.15 1.90
N LYS A 50 22.65 18.66 1.82
CA LYS A 50 21.81 18.94 2.99
C LYS A 50 21.44 17.70 3.79
N ILE A 51 21.15 16.56 3.15
CA ILE A 51 20.86 15.31 3.88
C ILE A 51 22.11 14.78 4.61
N VAL A 52 23.29 14.92 3.99
CA VAL A 52 24.56 14.49 4.57
C VAL A 52 24.89 15.34 5.79
N GLU A 53 24.73 16.66 5.69
CA GLU A 53 24.87 17.58 6.83
C GLU A 53 23.95 17.18 7.99
N LEU A 54 22.66 16.93 7.72
CA LEU A 54 21.71 16.48 8.75
C LEU A 54 22.12 15.14 9.40
N TYR A 55 22.74 14.23 8.64
CA TYR A 55 23.26 12.97 9.17
C TYR A 55 24.50 13.18 10.04
N CYS A 56 25.45 13.99 9.60
CA CYS A 56 26.65 14.35 10.37
C CYS A 56 26.30 15.08 11.67
N GLU A 57 25.28 15.93 11.65
CA GLU A 57 24.71 16.60 12.83
C GLU A 57 23.87 15.66 13.74
N LYS A 58 23.75 14.37 13.39
CA LYS A 58 22.94 13.37 14.10
C LYS A 58 21.45 13.73 14.21
N LYS A 59 20.94 14.57 13.31
CA LYS A 59 19.51 14.95 13.25
C LYS A 59 18.65 13.90 12.54
N ILE A 60 19.25 13.00 11.77
CA ILE A 60 18.58 11.88 11.09
C ILE A 60 19.32 10.57 11.36
N SER A 61 18.61 9.44 11.28
CA SER A 61 19.20 8.12 11.46
C SER A 61 19.89 7.61 10.18
N LYS A 62 20.76 6.60 10.31
CA LYS A 62 21.38 5.89 9.18
C LYS A 62 20.32 5.30 8.23
N SER A 63 19.22 4.77 8.77
CA SER A 63 18.13 4.20 7.97
C SER A 63 17.42 5.27 7.12
N MET A 64 17.22 6.48 7.66
CA MET A 64 16.67 7.60 6.90
C MET A 64 17.59 8.03 5.77
N LEU A 65 18.91 8.09 6.02
CA LEU A 65 19.89 8.41 4.98
C LEU A 65 19.87 7.36 3.87
N ILE A 66 20.01 6.07 4.20
CA ILE A 66 19.95 4.96 3.23
C ILE A 66 18.67 5.06 2.40
N LYS A 67 17.53 5.30 3.06
CA LYS A 67 16.24 5.43 2.38
C LYS A 67 16.15 6.61 1.42
N TYR A 68 16.79 7.73 1.78
CA TYR A 68 16.89 8.91 0.93
C TYR A 68 17.80 8.65 -0.29
N LEU A 69 18.83 7.82 -0.14
CA LEU A 69 19.73 7.44 -1.24
C LEU A 69 19.09 6.44 -2.21
N GLU A 70 18.20 5.55 -1.73
CA GLU A 70 17.41 4.66 -2.59
C GLU A 70 16.61 5.43 -3.66
N ARG A 71 16.37 6.75 -3.50
CA ARG A 71 15.65 7.56 -4.51
C ARG A 71 16.43 7.71 -5.84
N HIS A 72 17.75 7.57 -5.79
CA HIS A 72 18.61 7.62 -6.98
C HIS A 72 18.53 6.32 -7.80
N GLU A 73 18.13 5.20 -7.20
CA GLU A 73 17.78 3.96 -7.90
C GLU A 73 16.43 4.11 -8.64
N LYS A 74 16.41 4.94 -9.69
CA LYS A 74 15.20 5.18 -10.48
C LYS A 74 14.86 3.95 -11.32
N THR A 75 13.69 3.37 -11.08
CA THR A 75 13.06 2.45 -12.04
C THR A 75 12.21 3.27 -13.01
N LEU A 76 12.37 3.03 -14.32
CA LEU A 76 11.81 3.87 -15.40
C LEU A 76 10.29 4.05 -15.36
N LEU A 77 9.58 3.14 -14.68
CA LEU A 77 8.11 3.06 -14.68
C LEU A 77 7.45 3.47 -13.34
N ARG A 78 8.21 3.61 -12.24
CA ARG A 78 7.61 3.83 -10.90
C ARG A 78 6.83 5.14 -10.81
N GLY A 79 7.36 6.25 -11.33
CA GLY A 79 6.63 7.53 -11.36
C GLY A 79 5.56 7.63 -12.46
N LYS A 80 5.77 6.93 -13.58
CA LYS A 80 4.91 7.01 -14.78
C LYS A 80 3.60 6.27 -14.64
N ILE A 81 3.60 5.11 -13.98
CA ILE A 81 2.40 4.30 -13.77
C ILE A 81 1.42 5.04 -12.85
N HIS A 82 1.90 5.62 -11.75
CA HIS A 82 1.04 6.41 -10.86
C HIS A 82 0.50 7.65 -11.55
N LEU A 83 1.28 8.32 -12.40
CA LEU A 83 0.78 9.43 -13.20
C LEU A 83 -0.35 8.97 -14.15
N MET A 84 -0.18 7.84 -14.83
CA MET A 84 -1.21 7.29 -15.70
C MET A 84 -2.49 6.93 -14.93
N ILE A 85 -2.36 6.24 -13.78
CA ILE A 85 -3.50 5.92 -12.91
C ILE A 85 -4.16 7.20 -12.40
N LEU A 86 -3.37 8.19 -11.96
CA LEU A 86 -3.87 9.47 -11.48
C LEU A 86 -4.67 10.19 -12.57
N LEU A 87 -4.23 10.16 -13.83
CA LEU A 87 -4.94 10.81 -14.95
C LEU A 87 -6.17 10.03 -15.43
N LEU A 88 -6.15 8.71 -15.35
CA LEU A 88 -7.31 7.88 -15.71
C LEU A 88 -8.36 7.84 -14.59
N SER A 89 -7.94 8.06 -13.34
CA SER A 89 -8.83 7.97 -12.18
C SER A 89 -10.04 8.91 -12.24
N PRO A 90 -9.97 10.18 -12.69
CA PRO A 90 -11.13 11.07 -12.76
C PRO A 90 -12.18 10.58 -13.77
N ILE A 91 -11.75 10.02 -14.91
CA ILE A 91 -12.66 9.47 -15.92
C ILE A 91 -13.42 8.29 -15.30
N TRP A 92 -12.69 7.39 -14.64
CA TRP A 92 -13.28 6.27 -13.92
C TRP A 92 -14.22 6.75 -12.80
N ILE A 93 -13.79 7.71 -11.99
CA ILE A 93 -14.56 8.34 -10.90
C ILE A 93 -15.88 8.88 -11.41
N CYS A 94 -15.85 9.70 -12.47
CA CYS A 94 -17.04 10.30 -13.07
C CYS A 94 -17.98 9.22 -13.60
N TYR A 95 -17.44 8.19 -14.26
CA TYR A 95 -18.22 7.06 -14.75
C TYR A 95 -18.92 6.31 -13.60
N MET A 96 -18.19 5.99 -12.52
CA MET A 96 -18.74 5.27 -11.37
C MET A 96 -19.80 6.07 -10.61
N LEU A 97 -19.61 7.39 -10.47
CA LEU A 97 -20.61 8.27 -9.86
C LEU A 97 -21.83 8.48 -10.75
N TYR A 98 -21.66 8.44 -12.08
CA TYR A 98 -22.75 8.53 -13.04
C TYR A 98 -23.67 7.31 -12.96
N ILE A 99 -23.10 6.09 -12.89
CA ILE A 99 -23.89 4.86 -12.79
C ILE A 99 -24.48 4.61 -11.39
N SER A 100 -23.95 5.29 -10.36
CA SER A 100 -24.48 5.20 -8.99
C SER A 100 -25.84 5.89 -8.89
N LYS A 101 -26.93 5.11 -8.85
CA LYS A 101 -28.31 5.64 -8.93
C LYS A 101 -28.81 6.30 -7.64
N THR A 102 -28.31 5.88 -6.47
CA THR A 102 -28.79 6.37 -5.15
C THR A 102 -27.80 7.31 -4.48
N TYR A 103 -28.27 8.16 -3.56
CA TYR A 103 -27.40 9.06 -2.80
C TYR A 103 -26.37 8.28 -1.97
N SER A 104 -26.79 7.19 -1.35
CA SER A 104 -25.93 6.34 -0.52
C SER A 104 -24.85 5.63 -1.33
N THR A 105 -25.18 5.08 -2.52
CA THR A 105 -24.18 4.48 -3.41
C THR A 105 -23.17 5.49 -3.91
N LYS A 106 -23.59 6.73 -4.19
CA LYS A 106 -22.69 7.83 -4.54
C LYS A 106 -21.71 8.17 -3.42
N ILE A 107 -22.17 8.26 -2.17
CA ILE A 107 -21.29 8.55 -1.03
C ILE A 107 -20.24 7.44 -0.87
N ILE A 108 -20.69 6.19 -0.84
CA ILE A 108 -19.83 5.04 -0.60
C ILE A 108 -18.77 4.92 -1.71
N THR A 109 -19.20 5.07 -2.96
CA THR A 109 -18.32 5.10 -4.13
C THR A 109 -17.35 6.27 -4.05
N SER A 110 -17.80 7.47 -3.66
CA SER A 110 -16.92 8.65 -3.51
C SER A 110 -15.83 8.44 -2.47
N ILE A 111 -16.12 7.75 -1.35
CA ILE A 111 -15.14 7.45 -0.30
C ILE A 111 -14.03 6.54 -0.86
N ALA A 112 -14.40 5.45 -1.52
CA ALA A 112 -13.43 4.53 -2.12
C ALA A 112 -12.54 5.24 -3.15
N LEU A 113 -13.16 6.06 -3.99
CA LEU A 113 -12.48 6.86 -5.00
C LEU A 113 -11.53 7.91 -4.40
N ALA A 114 -11.90 8.53 -3.28
CA ALA A 114 -11.03 9.46 -2.57
C ALA A 114 -9.77 8.76 -2.01
N CYS A 115 -9.91 7.56 -1.45
CA CYS A 115 -8.78 6.75 -0.98
C CYS A 115 -7.84 6.37 -2.13
N ILE A 116 -8.43 5.92 -3.25
CA ILE A 116 -7.74 5.57 -4.49
C ILE A 116 -6.92 6.76 -5.03
N PHE A 117 -7.57 7.92 -5.15
CA PHE A 117 -6.97 9.14 -5.65
C PHE A 117 -5.86 9.63 -4.73
N PHE A 118 -6.09 9.67 -3.41
CA PHE A 118 -5.10 10.09 -2.43
C PHE A 118 -3.81 9.27 -2.53
N ASN A 119 -3.93 7.93 -2.59
CA ASN A 119 -2.77 7.05 -2.74
C ASN A 119 -2.00 7.32 -4.03
N SER A 120 -2.71 7.38 -5.16
CA SER A 120 -2.07 7.65 -6.47
C SER A 120 -1.41 9.02 -6.53
N PHE A 121 -2.04 10.04 -5.95
CA PHE A 121 -1.53 11.40 -5.91
C PHE A 121 -0.28 11.51 -5.02
N ALA A 122 -0.32 10.93 -3.82
CA ALA A 122 0.84 10.90 -2.91
C ALA A 122 2.05 10.21 -3.56
N SER A 123 1.81 9.08 -4.23
CA SER A 123 2.86 8.33 -4.93
C SER A 123 3.41 9.08 -6.14
N PHE A 124 2.53 9.75 -6.90
CA PHE A 124 2.93 10.64 -7.98
C PHE A 124 3.85 11.75 -7.48
N LEU A 125 3.47 12.43 -6.39
CA LEU A 125 4.29 13.50 -5.78
C LEU A 125 5.66 12.98 -5.32
N LEU A 126 5.70 11.80 -4.70
CA LEU A 126 6.95 11.22 -4.18
C LEU A 126 7.97 10.92 -5.29
N HIS A 127 7.49 10.45 -6.45
CA HIS A 127 8.37 9.88 -7.48
C HIS A 127 8.69 10.81 -8.65
N ASN A 128 7.96 11.91 -8.81
CA ASN A 128 8.14 12.81 -9.97
C ASN A 128 8.77 14.16 -9.63
N PHE A 129 8.95 14.49 -8.35
CA PHE A 129 9.51 15.78 -7.92
C PHE A 129 10.75 15.58 -7.04
N GLU A 130 11.72 16.49 -7.17
CA GLU A 130 12.90 16.53 -6.30
C GLU A 130 12.60 17.37 -5.07
N TRP A 131 12.37 16.70 -3.94
CA TRP A 131 12.03 17.35 -2.67
C TRP A 131 13.27 17.64 -1.84
N THR A 132 13.24 18.73 -1.06
CA THR A 132 14.22 18.91 0.01
C THR A 132 14.07 17.78 1.05
N PRO A 133 15.14 17.41 1.79
CA PRO A 133 15.12 16.29 2.73
C PRO A 133 13.89 16.21 3.65
N LYS A 134 13.49 17.36 4.22
CA LYS A 134 12.33 17.43 5.12
C LYS A 134 11.03 17.05 4.42
N TYR A 135 10.79 17.59 3.22
CA TYR A 135 9.57 17.32 2.46
C TYR A 135 9.58 15.93 1.84
N TYR A 136 10.74 15.39 1.47
CA TYR A 136 10.85 14.02 0.99
C TYR A 136 10.25 13.02 1.99
N PHE A 137 10.68 13.07 3.26
CA PHE A 137 10.14 12.17 4.29
C PHE A 137 8.66 12.43 4.61
N LEU A 138 8.18 13.66 4.44
CA LEU A 138 6.75 13.97 4.60
C LEU A 138 5.91 13.32 3.49
N VAL A 139 6.30 13.54 2.23
CA VAL A 139 5.59 12.97 1.07
C VAL A 139 5.71 11.44 1.07
N GLU A 140 6.85 10.90 1.51
CA GLU A 140 7.03 9.46 1.72
C GLU A 140 6.02 8.93 2.75
N LYS A 141 5.83 9.60 3.89
CA LYS A 141 4.82 9.20 4.86
C LYS A 141 3.41 9.25 4.28
N LEU A 142 3.08 10.26 3.47
CA LEU A 142 1.78 10.37 2.80
C LEU A 142 1.54 9.21 1.82
N ASP A 143 2.55 8.81 1.04
CA ASP A 143 2.49 7.64 0.16
C ASP A 143 2.19 6.36 0.94
N HIS A 144 2.87 6.15 2.07
CA HIS A 144 2.64 4.97 2.93
C HIS A 144 1.27 4.99 3.64
N ILE A 145 0.77 6.19 4.00
CA ILE A 145 -0.60 6.37 4.54
C ILE A 145 -1.63 6.05 3.45
N GLY A 146 -1.36 6.46 2.21
CA GLY A 146 -2.21 6.19 1.06
C GLY A 146 -2.47 4.70 0.87
N ILE A 147 -1.46 3.85 1.06
CA ILE A 147 -1.61 2.40 0.94
C ILE A 147 -2.59 1.85 1.98
N PHE A 148 -2.53 2.30 3.24
CA PHE A 148 -3.49 1.86 4.27
C PHE A 148 -4.92 2.31 3.96
N LEU A 149 -5.08 3.56 3.52
CA LEU A 149 -6.38 4.09 3.10
C LEU A 149 -6.93 3.32 1.90
N MET A 150 -6.06 2.96 0.95
CA MET A 150 -6.44 2.17 -0.22
C MET A 150 -6.89 0.77 0.20
N ILE A 151 -6.14 0.04 1.04
CA ILE A 151 -6.54 -1.31 1.51
C ILE A 151 -7.90 -1.30 2.23
N SER A 152 -8.16 -0.25 3.03
CA SER A 152 -9.40 -0.11 3.81
C SER A 152 -10.59 0.34 2.95
N GLY A 153 -10.41 1.44 2.20
CA GLY A 153 -11.48 2.13 1.50
C GLY A 153 -11.85 1.51 0.16
N SER A 154 -10.94 0.78 -0.49
CA SER A 154 -11.19 0.18 -1.80
C SER A 154 -12.32 -0.86 -1.74
N GLY A 155 -12.23 -1.87 -0.89
CA GLY A 155 -13.30 -2.88 -0.77
C GLY A 155 -14.63 -2.39 -0.15
N PHE A 156 -14.71 -1.13 0.30
CA PHE A 156 -15.89 -0.62 1.01
C PHE A 156 -17.20 -0.66 0.20
N PRO A 157 -17.24 -0.26 -1.09
CA PRO A 157 -18.45 -0.35 -1.91
C PRO A 157 -18.94 -1.79 -2.09
N VAL A 158 -18.04 -2.75 -2.24
CA VAL A 158 -18.39 -4.17 -2.34
C VAL A 158 -18.99 -4.66 -1.02
N ALA A 159 -18.34 -4.36 0.11
CA ALA A 159 -18.85 -4.72 1.42
C ALA A 159 -20.25 -4.13 1.69
N ALA A 160 -20.47 -2.87 1.29
CA ALA A 160 -21.76 -2.21 1.46
C ALA A 160 -22.89 -2.79 0.62
N LEU A 161 -22.57 -3.41 -0.53
CA LEU A 161 -23.55 -4.06 -1.39
C LEU A 161 -23.88 -5.49 -0.90
N LEU A 162 -22.91 -6.19 -0.33
CA LEU A 162 -23.06 -7.59 0.06
C LEU A 162 -23.59 -7.76 1.50
N PHE A 163 -23.21 -6.89 2.42
CA PHE A 163 -23.43 -7.12 3.85
C PHE A 163 -24.65 -6.41 4.41
N ASN A 164 -25.30 -7.05 5.39
CA ASN A 164 -26.29 -6.38 6.22
C ASN A 164 -25.65 -5.31 7.12
N ASN A 165 -26.47 -4.45 7.72
CA ASN A 165 -26.01 -3.30 8.52
C ASN A 165 -25.01 -3.67 9.63
N ILE A 166 -25.22 -4.80 10.31
CA ILE A 166 -24.36 -5.23 11.44
C ILE A 166 -23.00 -5.70 10.92
N LYS A 167 -22.97 -6.53 9.87
CA LYS A 167 -21.71 -7.00 9.27
C LYS A 167 -20.95 -5.87 8.59
N LEU A 168 -21.66 -4.96 7.92
CA LEU A 168 -21.07 -3.77 7.33
C LEU A 168 -20.43 -2.87 8.39
N LEU A 169 -21.10 -2.65 9.52
CA LEU A 169 -20.54 -1.89 10.64
C LEU A 169 -19.27 -2.58 11.18
N PHE A 170 -19.30 -3.91 11.34
CA PHE A 170 -18.14 -4.68 11.78
C PHE A 170 -16.97 -4.55 10.79
N TYR A 171 -17.24 -4.64 9.48
CA TYR A 171 -16.26 -4.41 8.41
C TYR A 171 -15.63 -3.00 8.53
N ILE A 172 -16.46 -1.95 8.63
CA ILE A 172 -15.99 -0.57 8.74
C ILE A 172 -15.10 -0.38 9.96
N ILE A 173 -15.51 -0.87 11.14
CA ILE A 173 -14.74 -0.72 12.39
C ILE A 173 -13.38 -1.41 12.27
N MET A 174 -13.36 -2.66 11.80
CA MET A 174 -12.13 -3.45 11.67
C MET A 174 -11.12 -2.78 10.73
N HIS A 175 -11.55 -2.42 9.52
CA HIS A 175 -10.68 -1.82 8.51
C HIS A 175 -10.28 -0.39 8.87
N SER A 176 -11.17 0.39 9.49
CA SER A 176 -10.84 1.73 10.00
C SER A 176 -9.83 1.68 11.13
N LEU A 177 -9.96 0.75 12.07
CA LEU A 177 -9.00 0.57 13.16
C LEU A 177 -7.62 0.14 12.62
N SER A 178 -7.60 -0.77 11.65
CA SER A 178 -6.37 -1.18 10.97
C SER A 178 -5.67 -0.01 10.30
N SER A 179 -6.42 0.80 9.53
CA SER A 179 -5.88 2.00 8.88
C SER A 179 -5.39 3.02 9.91
N LEU A 180 -6.15 3.26 10.98
CA LEU A 180 -5.78 4.21 12.04
C LEU A 180 -4.48 3.77 12.74
N LEU A 181 -4.36 2.50 13.11
CA LEU A 181 -3.14 1.95 13.70
C LEU A 181 -1.95 2.05 12.74
N GLY A 182 -2.16 1.74 11.46
CA GLY A 182 -1.15 1.88 10.42
C GLY A 182 -0.64 3.32 10.27
N ILE A 183 -1.57 4.29 10.23
CA ILE A 183 -1.27 5.73 10.17
C ILE A 183 -0.51 6.18 11.42
N LEU A 184 -0.95 5.77 12.61
CA LEU A 184 -0.25 6.07 13.87
C LEU A 184 1.18 5.49 13.87
N CYS A 185 1.37 4.25 13.40
CA CYS A 185 2.70 3.67 13.24
C CYS A 185 3.58 4.48 12.27
N ILE A 186 3.04 4.98 11.16
CA ILE A 186 3.79 5.82 10.20
C ILE A 186 4.16 7.18 10.81
N CYS A 187 3.22 7.80 11.52
CA CYS A 187 3.42 9.13 12.10
C CYS A 187 4.40 9.08 13.28
N CYS A 188 4.24 8.11 14.19
CA CYS A 188 4.96 8.02 15.46
C CYS A 188 6.24 7.17 15.41
N SER A 189 6.50 6.44 14.31
CA SER A 189 7.68 5.57 14.19
C SER A 189 8.49 5.84 12.92
N TYR A 190 9.68 5.24 12.86
CA TYR A 190 10.51 5.13 11.65
C TYR A 190 9.97 4.04 10.70
N PHE A 191 8.67 3.74 10.75
CA PHE A 191 8.06 2.68 9.93
C PHE A 191 8.27 2.92 8.44
N SER A 192 8.07 4.18 7.99
CA SER A 192 8.31 4.62 6.60
C SER A 192 9.74 4.27 6.15
N THR A 193 10.73 4.53 7.01
CA THR A 193 12.16 4.35 6.72
C THR A 193 12.73 3.00 7.17
N GLY A 194 11.87 2.07 7.64
CA GLY A 194 12.26 0.74 8.11
C GLY A 194 12.57 -0.26 7.00
N ASN A 195 12.75 -1.54 7.36
CA ASN A 195 12.95 -2.61 6.38
C ASN A 195 11.73 -2.75 5.47
N ARG A 196 11.96 -2.83 4.15
CA ARG A 196 10.91 -2.97 3.14
C ARG A 196 10.03 -4.20 3.38
N ALA A 197 10.61 -5.31 3.82
CA ALA A 197 9.88 -6.54 4.08
C ALA A 197 8.93 -6.39 5.29
N LYS A 198 9.35 -5.67 6.33
CA LYS A 198 8.47 -5.32 7.47
C LYS A 198 7.25 -4.53 7.00
N ARG A 199 7.46 -3.50 6.18
CA ARG A 199 6.36 -2.69 5.63
C ARG A 199 5.39 -3.52 4.81
N ALA A 200 5.91 -4.28 3.84
CA ALA A 200 5.10 -5.12 2.98
C ALA A 200 4.29 -6.15 3.76
N PHE A 201 4.89 -6.79 4.75
CA PHE A 201 4.19 -7.74 5.63
C PHE A 201 3.06 -7.07 6.42
N THR A 202 3.28 -5.86 6.97
CA THR A 202 2.23 -5.11 7.66
C THR A 202 1.06 -4.78 6.73
N TYR A 203 1.33 -4.38 5.49
CA TYR A 203 0.27 -4.17 4.49
C TYR A 203 -0.48 -5.46 4.20
N VAL A 204 0.24 -6.57 4.01
CA VAL A 204 -0.39 -7.88 3.79
C VAL A 204 -1.33 -8.24 4.94
N ILE A 205 -0.89 -8.08 6.19
CA ILE A 205 -1.75 -8.32 7.37
C ILE A 205 -3.01 -7.46 7.34
N ALA A 206 -2.88 -6.17 7.02
CA ALA A 206 -4.04 -5.28 6.90
C ALA A 206 -5.02 -5.75 5.82
N GLY A 207 -4.51 -6.21 4.67
CA GLY A 207 -5.34 -6.78 3.59
C GLY A 207 -5.99 -8.11 3.97
N PHE A 208 -5.34 -8.95 4.77
CA PHE A 208 -5.89 -10.22 5.24
C PHE A 208 -7.13 -10.06 6.13
N LEU A 209 -7.45 -8.86 6.61
CA LEU A 209 -8.73 -8.59 7.29
C LEU A 209 -9.94 -8.89 6.41
N HIS A 210 -9.81 -8.78 5.08
CA HIS A 210 -10.85 -9.20 4.14
C HIS A 210 -11.13 -10.71 4.22
N ALA A 211 -10.16 -11.54 4.59
CA ALA A 211 -10.34 -12.99 4.68
C ALA A 211 -11.31 -13.39 5.82
N VAL A 212 -11.55 -12.52 6.80
CA VAL A 212 -12.57 -12.75 7.86
C VAL A 212 -13.96 -12.94 7.25
N PHE A 213 -14.23 -12.26 6.12
CA PHE A 213 -15.51 -12.32 5.40
C PHE A 213 -15.51 -13.31 4.24
N PHE A 214 -14.49 -14.17 4.13
CA PHE A 214 -14.34 -15.08 2.98
C PHE A 214 -15.53 -16.03 2.81
N LYS A 215 -16.12 -16.51 3.90
CA LYS A 215 -17.34 -17.33 3.84
C LYS A 215 -18.52 -16.57 3.25
N ASP A 216 -18.67 -15.30 3.62
CA ASP A 216 -19.73 -14.44 3.09
C ASP A 216 -19.52 -14.19 1.59
N TYR A 217 -18.28 -13.97 1.15
CA TYR A 217 -17.96 -13.84 -0.27
C TYR A 217 -18.28 -15.10 -1.07
N ILE A 218 -18.00 -16.30 -0.55
CA ILE A 218 -18.36 -17.56 -1.24
C ILE A 218 -19.87 -17.69 -1.42
N ILE A 219 -20.66 -17.26 -0.42
CA ILE A 219 -22.11 -17.42 -0.43
C ILE A 219 -22.79 -16.37 -1.31
N LEU A 220 -22.27 -15.14 -1.31
CA LEU A 220 -22.94 -13.97 -1.89
C LEU A 220 -22.42 -13.59 -3.28
N LEU A 221 -21.17 -13.94 -3.62
CA LEU A 221 -20.61 -13.63 -4.94
C LEU A 221 -20.90 -14.73 -5.96
N TYR A 222 -21.04 -14.33 -7.22
CA TYR A 222 -21.02 -15.29 -8.32
C TYR A 222 -19.63 -15.92 -8.48
N THR A 223 -19.56 -17.12 -9.06
CA THR A 223 -18.29 -17.84 -9.26
C THR A 223 -17.22 -16.99 -9.96
N LYS A 224 -17.61 -16.20 -10.98
CA LYS A 224 -16.69 -15.31 -11.71
C LYS A 224 -16.11 -14.20 -10.82
N GLU A 225 -16.92 -13.63 -9.93
CA GLU A 225 -16.52 -12.56 -9.00
C GLU A 225 -15.62 -13.12 -7.91
N LEU A 226 -15.92 -14.32 -7.41
CA LEU A 226 -15.09 -15.02 -6.44
C LEU A 226 -13.72 -15.38 -7.00
N ILE A 227 -13.65 -15.94 -8.22
CA ILE A 227 -12.37 -16.23 -8.90
C ILE A 227 -11.55 -14.96 -9.01
N PHE A 228 -12.20 -13.87 -9.41
CA PHE A 228 -11.55 -12.59 -9.56
C PHE A 228 -11.02 -12.03 -8.23
N LEU A 229 -11.81 -12.11 -7.16
CA LEU A 229 -11.40 -11.75 -5.81
C LEU A 229 -10.16 -12.53 -5.35
N VAL A 230 -10.14 -13.84 -5.58
CA VAL A 230 -9.01 -14.70 -5.23
C VAL A 230 -7.76 -14.35 -6.05
N MET A 231 -7.93 -14.04 -7.34
CA MET A 231 -6.83 -13.60 -8.20
C MET A 231 -6.22 -12.29 -7.69
N ILE A 232 -7.03 -11.30 -7.31
CA ILE A 232 -6.57 -10.05 -6.69
C ILE A 232 -5.77 -10.33 -5.42
N ALA A 233 -6.32 -11.15 -4.54
CA ALA A 233 -5.67 -11.49 -3.28
C ALA A 233 -4.31 -12.19 -3.51
N ALA A 234 -4.24 -13.08 -4.49
CA ALA A 234 -2.99 -13.75 -4.88
C ALA A 234 -1.96 -12.76 -5.45
N LEU A 235 -2.38 -11.86 -6.35
CA LEU A 235 -1.53 -10.83 -6.93
C LEU A 235 -1.02 -9.83 -5.87
N TYR A 236 -1.87 -9.49 -4.91
CA TYR A 236 -1.51 -8.64 -3.78
C TYR A 236 -0.39 -9.26 -2.92
N VAL A 237 -0.53 -10.54 -2.55
CA VAL A 237 0.49 -11.26 -1.77
C VAL A 237 1.77 -11.47 -2.58
N LEU A 238 1.65 -11.89 -3.85
CA LEU A 238 2.79 -12.09 -4.74
C LEU A 238 3.56 -10.76 -4.92
N GLY A 239 2.83 -9.67 -5.10
CA GLY A 239 3.37 -8.32 -5.15
C GLY A 239 4.19 -7.98 -3.92
N ALA A 240 3.64 -8.21 -2.72
CA ALA A 240 4.33 -7.95 -1.47
C ALA A 240 5.62 -8.79 -1.32
N VAL A 241 5.59 -10.06 -1.74
CA VAL A 241 6.77 -10.95 -1.73
C VAL A 241 7.85 -10.41 -2.67
N VAL A 242 7.48 -10.09 -3.91
CA VAL A 242 8.40 -9.59 -4.93
C VAL A 242 9.00 -8.24 -4.51
N TYR A 243 8.18 -7.33 -3.97
CA TYR A 243 8.65 -6.05 -3.40
C TYR A 243 9.63 -6.24 -2.25
N SER A 244 9.38 -7.22 -1.38
CA SER A 244 10.23 -7.51 -0.23
C SER A 244 11.58 -8.09 -0.67
N LEU A 245 11.56 -9.01 -1.63
CA LEU A 245 12.74 -9.75 -2.06
C LEU A 245 13.60 -9.02 -3.11
N LYS A 246 13.08 -7.99 -3.80
CA LYS A 246 13.72 -7.40 -4.99
C LYS A 246 14.12 -8.48 -6.02
N LYS A 247 13.35 -9.59 -6.10
CA LYS A 247 13.60 -10.75 -6.98
C LYS A 247 12.27 -11.38 -7.38
N PRO A 248 12.19 -12.07 -8.54
CA PRO A 248 13.24 -12.26 -9.57
C PRO A 248 13.39 -11.05 -10.51
N ASN A 249 14.64 -10.66 -10.81
CA ASN A 249 14.94 -9.57 -11.76
C ASN A 249 14.77 -10.06 -13.21
N ILE A 250 13.53 -10.30 -13.63
CA ILE A 250 13.25 -10.92 -14.93
C ILE A 250 13.61 -9.96 -16.08
N ILE A 251 13.51 -8.64 -15.88
CA ILE A 251 13.83 -7.62 -16.90
C ILE A 251 14.49 -6.40 -16.24
N SER A 252 15.72 -6.08 -16.66
CA SER A 252 16.42 -4.86 -16.24
C SER A 252 15.60 -3.62 -16.63
N GLY A 253 15.11 -2.86 -15.64
CA GLY A 253 14.36 -1.61 -15.86
C GLY A 253 12.84 -1.72 -15.74
N MET A 254 12.26 -2.92 -15.63
CA MET A 254 10.84 -3.11 -15.34
C MET A 254 10.64 -3.26 -13.83
N PRO A 255 9.92 -2.34 -13.15
CA PRO A 255 9.79 -2.43 -11.71
C PRO A 255 8.93 -3.63 -11.35
N TYR A 256 9.42 -4.40 -10.39
CA TYR A 256 8.70 -5.32 -9.49
C TYR A 256 7.31 -4.85 -9.01
N PHE A 257 7.06 -3.55 -9.15
CA PHE A 257 5.86 -2.81 -8.78
C PHE A 257 4.75 -2.86 -9.85
N PHE A 258 5.06 -3.37 -11.06
CA PHE A 258 4.12 -3.46 -12.20
C PHE A 258 2.85 -4.26 -11.87
N ILE A 259 2.94 -5.20 -10.93
CA ILE A 259 1.85 -6.11 -10.55
C ILE A 259 0.99 -5.48 -9.41
N ILE A 260 1.60 -4.82 -8.43
CA ILE A 260 0.92 -4.53 -7.15
C ILE A 260 -0.13 -3.40 -7.23
N HIS A 261 0.15 -2.36 -8.02
CA HIS A 261 -0.74 -1.18 -8.08
C HIS A 261 -1.73 -1.25 -9.22
N PHE A 262 -1.36 -1.84 -10.36
CA PHE A 262 -2.27 -1.98 -11.50
C PHE A 262 -3.43 -2.95 -11.17
N ASP A 263 -3.16 -3.99 -10.39
CA ASP A 263 -4.12 -5.04 -10.10
C ASP A 263 -5.24 -4.61 -9.13
N LEU A 264 -5.00 -3.74 -8.14
CA LEU A 264 -6.09 -3.28 -7.26
C LEU A 264 -7.05 -2.31 -7.96
N TYR A 265 -6.54 -1.37 -8.76
CA TYR A 265 -7.39 -0.35 -9.40
C TYR A 265 -8.21 -0.91 -10.56
N LEU A 266 -7.61 -1.77 -11.40
CA LEU A 266 -8.31 -2.39 -12.53
C LEU A 266 -9.33 -3.44 -12.04
N CYS A 267 -9.02 -4.12 -10.92
CA CYS A 267 -9.94 -5.11 -10.42
C CYS A 267 -11.16 -4.56 -9.71
N GLU A 268 -11.00 -3.59 -8.83
CA GLU A 268 -12.17 -3.01 -8.19
C GLU A 268 -13.09 -2.33 -9.20
N ALA A 269 -12.50 -1.76 -10.25
CA ALA A 269 -13.22 -1.21 -11.38
C ALA A 269 -14.11 -2.25 -12.09
N ILE A 270 -13.57 -3.44 -12.34
CA ILE A 270 -14.27 -4.54 -13.00
C ILE A 270 -15.30 -5.20 -12.06
N HIS A 271 -15.01 -5.32 -10.77
CA HIS A 271 -15.92 -5.90 -9.79
C HIS A 271 -17.14 -5.00 -9.55
N LEU A 272 -16.94 -3.69 -9.43
CA LEU A 272 -18.05 -2.73 -9.33
C LEU A 272 -18.84 -2.63 -10.64
N TYR A 273 -18.17 -2.76 -11.79
CA TYR A 273 -18.85 -2.87 -13.10
C TYR A 273 -19.75 -4.10 -13.18
N PHE A 274 -19.26 -5.29 -12.81
CA PHE A 274 -20.09 -6.50 -12.83
C PHE A 274 -21.26 -6.42 -11.86
N HIS A 275 -21.06 -5.90 -10.65
CA HIS A 275 -22.12 -5.88 -9.65
C HIS A 275 -23.17 -4.78 -9.91
N LEU A 276 -22.77 -3.61 -10.43
CA LEU A 276 -23.70 -2.54 -10.79
C LEU A 276 -24.45 -2.79 -12.11
N PHE A 277 -23.87 -3.52 -13.07
CA PHE A 277 -24.57 -3.86 -14.33
C PHE A 277 -25.38 -5.14 -14.28
N HIS A 278 -25.09 -6.08 -13.37
CA HIS A 278 -25.91 -7.30 -13.25
C HIS A 278 -27.11 -7.14 -12.31
N ASN A 279 -27.05 -6.17 -11.39
CA ASN A 279 -28.18 -5.76 -10.55
C ASN A 279 -28.81 -4.46 -11.07
N ASP A 280 -29.36 -4.46 -12.29
CA ASP A 280 -30.76 -4.01 -12.33
C ASP A 280 -31.54 -5.12 -11.62
N ILE A 281 -32.46 -4.77 -10.70
CA ILE A 281 -33.46 -5.66 -10.07
C ILE A 281 -33.19 -5.99 -8.57
N HIS A 282 -33.98 -5.29 -7.75
CA HIS A 282 -34.41 -5.57 -6.36
C HIS A 282 -33.44 -5.41 -5.17
N ASN A 283 -33.77 -4.39 -4.35
CA ASN A 283 -33.44 -4.20 -2.93
C ASN A 283 -32.03 -3.73 -2.58
N ILE A 284 -31.73 -2.46 -2.90
CA ILE A 284 -30.90 -1.64 -1.99
C ILE A 284 -31.78 -1.34 -0.77
N ASN A 285 -31.88 -2.28 0.16
CA ASN A 285 -32.46 -2.03 1.49
C ASN A 285 -31.38 -1.43 2.38
N VAL A 286 -30.96 -0.20 2.11
CA VAL A 286 -30.13 0.57 3.04
C VAL A 286 -30.54 2.04 2.95
N PHE A 287 -30.93 2.58 4.11
CA PHE A 287 -31.61 3.86 4.38
C PHE A 287 -33.14 3.87 4.26
N TYR A 288 -33.79 2.98 5.01
CA TYR A 288 -34.92 3.33 5.89
C TYR A 288 -34.77 2.58 7.21
#